data_AF-T1D8S4-F1
#
_entry.id   AF-T1D8S4-F1
#
_cell.length_a   1.000
_cell.length_b   1.000
_cell.length_c   1.000
_cell.angle_alpha   90.00
_cell.angle_beta   90.00
_cell.angle_gamma   90.00
#
_symmetry.space_group_name_H-M   'P 1'
#
loop_
_entity.id
_entity.type
_entity.pdbx_description
1 polymer ?
#
loop_
_entity_poly.entity_id
_entity_poly.type
_entity_poly.pdbx_seq_one_letter_code
_entity_poly.pdbx_strand_id
1 'polypeptide(L)' 'MAQMNMVQAINSALDVMLGRDPRVVVFGEDVGYFGGVFRCTDGLQRKYGEHRVLDTPIAEGGIIAAAIGSGR' A
#
# COMPACT_ATOMS: atom_id res chain seq x y z
N MET A 1 8.73 21.40 8.00
CA MET A 1 7.95 20.22 7.55
C MET A 1 6.48 20.60 7.55
N ALA A 2 5.70 20.09 6.61
CA ALA A 2 4.25 20.27 6.65
C ALA A 2 3.66 19.52 7.86
N GLN A 3 2.64 20.08 8.52
CA GLN A 3 1.92 19.40 9.58
C GLN A 3 1.04 18.30 8.97
N MET A 4 1.19 17.07 9.46
CA MET A 4 0.47 15.89 8.97
C MET A 4 -0.30 15.24 10.12
N ASN A 5 -1.52 14.77 9.86
CA ASN A 5 -2.17 13.81 10.75
C ASN A 5 -1.54 12.41 10.58
N MET A 6 -1.95 11.44 11.41
CA MET A 6 -1.38 10.09 11.39
C MET A 6 -1.60 9.38 10.05
N VAL A 7 -2.78 9.52 9.43
CA VAL A 7 -3.10 8.91 8.12
C VAL A 7 -2.16 9.44 7.04
N GLN A 8 -1.96 10.76 7.01
CA GLN A 8 -1.06 11.42 6.07
C GLN A 8 0.40 11.03 6.30
N ALA A 9 0.81 10.88 7.57
CA ALA A 9 2.16 10.44 7.90
C ALA A 9 2.44 9.00 7.44
N ILE A 10 1.47 8.08 7.63
CA ILE A 10 1.56 6.69 7.15
C ILE A 10 1.60 6.67 5.61
N ASN A 11 0.71 7.41 4.95
CA ASN A 11 0.69 7.53 3.50
C ASN A 11 2.03 8.06 2.96
N SER A 12 2.58 9.11 3.58
CA SER A 12 3.87 9.69 3.21
C SER A 12 5.01 8.70 3.40
N ALA A 13 5.02 7.89 4.47
CA ALA A 13 6.03 6.87 4.68
C ALA A 13 5.98 5.77 3.59
N LEU A 14 4.77 5.33 3.21
CA LEU A 14 4.57 4.38 2.12
C LEU A 14 5.01 4.96 0.77
N ASP A 15 4.67 6.22 0.49
CA ASP A 15 5.07 6.95 -0.72
C ASP A 15 6.60 7.03 -0.87
N VAL A 16 7.29 7.37 0.23
CA VAL A 16 8.76 7.40 0.28
C VAL A 16 9.35 6.04 -0.05
N MET A 17 8.84 4.96 0.55
CA MET A 17 9.38 3.62 0.32
C MET A 17 9.06 3.08 -1.08
N LEU A 18 7.84 3.31 -1.58
CA LEU A 18 7.42 2.92 -2.93
C LEU A 18 8.27 3.61 -4.02
N GLY A 19 8.63 4.89 -3.79
CA GLY A 19 9.50 5.64 -4.68
C GLY A 19 10.99 5.28 -4.56
N ARG A 20 11.43 4.84 -3.36
CA ARG A 20 12.84 4.53 -3.09
C ARG A 20 13.26 3.13 -3.55
N ASP A 21 12.42 2.12 -3.33
CA ASP A 21 12.76 0.74 -3.62
C ASP A 21 11.69 0.11 -4.53
N PRO A 22 12.05 -0.30 -5.77
CA PRO A 22 11.09 -0.89 -6.71
C PRO A 22 10.51 -2.24 -6.24
N ARG A 23 11.11 -2.88 -5.24
CA ARG A 23 10.66 -4.16 -4.68
C ARG A 23 9.55 -4.00 -3.63
N VAL A 24 9.37 -2.80 -3.07
CA VAL A 24 8.31 -2.55 -2.09
C VAL A 24 6.96 -2.60 -2.78
N VAL A 25 6.03 -3.39 -2.27
CA VAL A 25 4.64 -3.44 -2.76
C VAL A 25 3.69 -3.22 -1.58
N VAL A 26 2.48 -2.73 -1.87
CA VAL A 26 1.41 -2.55 -0.91
C VAL A 26 0.20 -3.33 -1.42
N PHE A 27 -0.35 -4.23 -0.62
CA PHE A 27 -1.54 -4.97 -1.00
C PHE A 27 -2.36 -5.37 0.22
N GLY A 28 -3.66 -5.52 0.02
CA GLY A 28 -4.63 -5.79 1.06
C GLY A 28 -6.05 -5.46 0.57
N GLU A 29 -7.02 -5.56 1.47
CA GLU A 29 -8.42 -5.26 1.16
C GLU A 29 -8.63 -3.74 1.04
N ASP A 30 -9.20 -3.32 -0.09
CA ASP A 30 -9.52 -1.93 -0.46
C ASP A 30 -8.33 -0.94 -0.48
N VAL A 31 -7.08 -1.40 -0.43
CA VAL A 31 -5.89 -0.52 -0.38
C VAL A 31 -5.52 0.10 -1.73
N GLY A 32 -6.00 -0.46 -2.83
CA GLY A 32 -5.68 -0.09 -4.20
C GLY A 32 -6.47 1.12 -4.68
N TYR A 33 -7.50 0.87 -5.51
CA TYR A 33 -8.24 1.96 -6.18
C TYR A 33 -8.95 2.87 -5.17
N PHE A 34 -9.49 2.28 -4.11
CA PHE A 34 -10.23 3.02 -3.08
C PHE A 34 -9.31 3.85 -2.16
N GLY A 35 -8.04 3.45 -2.00
CA GLY A 35 -7.07 4.15 -1.14
C GLY A 35 -7.15 3.78 0.35
N GLY A 36 -7.78 2.66 0.66
CA GLY A 36 -7.99 2.15 2.01
C GLY A 36 -9.17 2.82 2.73
N VAL A 37 -9.86 2.05 3.57
CA VAL A 37 -11.01 2.54 4.38
C VAL A 37 -10.66 3.68 5.32
N PHE A 38 -9.40 3.80 5.72
CA PHE A 38 -8.87 4.92 6.52
C PHE A 38 -8.07 5.95 5.71
N ARG A 39 -8.02 5.83 4.37
CA ARG A 39 -7.26 6.71 3.46
C ARG A 39 -5.73 6.66 3.59
N CYS A 40 -5.18 5.64 4.26
CA CYS A 40 -3.73 5.52 4.43
C CYS A 40 -2.97 5.25 3.11
N THR A 41 -3.63 4.74 2.07
CA THR A 41 -3.01 4.41 0.78
C THR A 41 -3.57 5.24 -0.38
N ASP A 42 -4.30 6.31 -0.07
CA ASP A 42 -4.94 7.18 -1.06
C ASP A 42 -3.94 7.71 -2.09
N GLY A 43 -4.31 7.62 -3.37
CA GLY A 43 -3.51 8.07 -4.51
C GLY A 43 -2.28 7.21 -4.86
N LEU A 44 -1.86 6.26 -4.03
CA LEU A 44 -0.63 5.49 -4.26
C LEU A 44 -0.73 4.58 -5.49
N GLN A 45 -1.87 3.90 -5.71
CA GLN A 45 -2.07 3.09 -6.91
C GLN A 45 -2.02 3.93 -8.19
N ARG A 46 -2.62 5.13 -8.19
CA ARG A 46 -2.55 6.04 -9.34
C ARG A 46 -1.10 6.45 -9.66
N LYS A 47 -0.26 6.60 -8.63
CA LYS A 47 1.14 7.03 -8.78
C LYS A 47 2.09 5.89 -9.17
N TYR A 48 1.90 4.69 -8.61
CA TYR A 48 2.83 3.56 -8.75
C TYR A 48 2.31 2.39 -9.60
N GLY A 49 1.04 2.41 -9.97
CA GLY A 49 0.39 1.40 -10.80
C GLY A 49 -0.13 0.18 -10.01
N GLU A 50 -1.01 -0.57 -10.67
CA GLU A 50 -1.69 -1.75 -10.11
C GLU A 50 -0.74 -2.90 -9.76
N HIS A 51 0.47 -2.94 -10.34
CA HIS A 51 1.47 -3.96 -10.00
C HIS A 51 2.19 -3.68 -8.68
N ARG A 52 2.05 -2.48 -8.11
CA ARG A 52 2.76 -2.04 -6.89
C ARG A 52 1.81 -1.75 -5.73
N VAL A 53 0.58 -1.34 -6.02
CA VAL A 53 -0.46 -1.09 -5.03
C VAL A 53 -1.75 -1.75 -5.53
N LEU A 54 -2.18 -2.85 -4.90
CA LEU A 54 -3.26 -3.69 -5.41
C LEU A 54 -4.24 -4.16 -4.33
N ASP A 55 -5.49 -4.31 -4.75
CA ASP A 55 -6.55 -4.90 -3.93
C ASP A 55 -6.43 -6.42 -3.91
N THR A 56 -6.73 -7.02 -2.76
CA THR A 56 -6.78 -8.48 -2.58
C THR A 56 -8.19 -8.97 -2.27
N PRO A 57 -8.49 -10.27 -2.50
CA PRO A 57 -9.67 -10.90 -1.94
C PRO A 57 -9.70 -10.79 -0.41
N ILE A 58 -10.89 -10.90 0.16
CA ILE A 58 -11.10 -10.96 1.61
C ILE A 58 -10.67 -12.33 2.11
N ALA A 59 -9.39 -12.45 2.42
CA ALA A 59 -8.72 -13.69 2.81
C ALA A 59 -7.39 -13.37 3.49
N GLU A 60 -7.44 -13.06 4.78
CA GLU A 60 -6.31 -12.59 5.57
C GLU A 60 -5.14 -13.59 5.58
N GLY A 61 -5.47 -14.89 5.70
CA GLY A 61 -4.48 -15.96 5.58
C GLY A 61 -3.80 -16.00 4.21
N GLY A 62 -4.54 -15.70 3.14
CA GLY A 62 -4.02 -15.59 1.78
C GLY A 62 -3.11 -14.37 1.59
N ILE A 63 -3.50 -13.21 2.14
CA ILE A 63 -2.70 -11.98 2.13
C ILE A 63 -1.34 -12.23 2.79
N ILE A 64 -1.34 -12.84 3.98
CA ILE A 64 -0.09 -13.13 4.70
C ILE A 64 0.73 -14.20 3.97
N ALA A 65 0.11 -15.28 3.47
CA ALA A 65 0.83 -16.30 2.72
C ALA A 65 1.50 -15.74 1.45
N ALA A 66 0.81 -14.87 0.71
CA ALA A 66 1.35 -14.18 -0.46
C ALA A 66 2.52 -13.26 -0.10
N ALA A 67 2.43 -12.52 1.02
CA ALA A 67 3.51 -11.68 1.52
C ALA A 67 4.77 -12.50 1.85
N ILE A 68 4.61 -13.64 2.52
CA ILE A 68 5.72 -14.54 2.84
C ILE A 68 6.35 -15.10 1.56
N GLY A 69 5.54 -15.47 0.57
CA GLY A 69 6.03 -15.96 -0.72
C GLY A 69 6.80 -14.92 -1.53
N SER A 70 6.42 -13.65 -1.42
CA SER A 70 7.01 -12.53 -2.18
C SER A 70 8.34 -12.03 -1.62
N GLY A 71 8.67 -12.37 -0.37
CA GLY A 71 9.90 -11.95 0.31
C GLY A 71 11.13 -12.82 0.02
N ARG A 72 11.00 -13.84 -0.83
CA ARG A 72 12.10 -14.68 -1.32
C ARG A 72 12.48 -14.30 -2.75
#